data_AF-A0A943I3D7-F1
#
_entry.id   AF-A0A943I3D7-F1
#
_cell.length_a   1.000
_cell.length_b   1.000
_cell.length_c   1.000
_cell.angle_alpha   90.00
_cell.angle_beta   90.00
_cell.angle_gamma   90.00
#
_symmetry.space_group_name_H-M   'P 1'
#
loop_
_entity.id
_entity.type
_entity.pdbx_description
1 polymer ?
#
loop_
_entity_poly.entity_id
_entity_poly.type
_entity_poly.pdbx_seq_one_letter_code
_entity_poly.pdbx_strand_id
1 'polypeptide(L)'
;MGSFFSNVHIKKQNEVGVETVASCLIQGMEQAGYKQADKEEFEAMIAIFAPKEGDWITVASDVIQWESAEEVSAYLTPFSKDIGTDVLAVSCFDSDYLFINWINAKRKVDAWMNVGKSPEIPCPRRTNAAAWKKVIKQYEPLKRLRKEAYVFAEEFMEPFGALIGLPAAQGCLTQEMFGVDIGAAETCTLYFAEEERQEELPELWYMCVPLLPYRMEEKNFVSAINRGGRSKGLGIGIYIEGKKEDEITFSDVKLCTDFEKRPLNFRPITLEKRQLANGEWAYWWEDENLPLRPKISGERNRELRELGRSMTLWFTPHGNPRKAMDIAVTFVPLENRIKGQCTWCCWWKYGSKAAFIQANNEQLKRGSGIFLNPDDYDLD
;
A
#
# COMPACT_ATOMS: atom_id res chain seq x y z
N MET A 1 10.28 -2.62 -5.34
CA MET A 1 10.56 -3.73 -6.27
C MET A 1 9.23 -4.15 -6.86
N GLY A 2 9.17 -4.28 -8.19
CA GLY A 2 7.95 -4.71 -8.87
C GLY A 2 7.98 -6.23 -9.08
N SER A 3 6.82 -6.88 -9.07
CA SER A 3 6.74 -8.23 -9.61
C SER A 3 6.85 -8.17 -11.14
N PHE A 4 7.79 -8.91 -11.73
CA PHE A 4 7.87 -9.09 -13.18
C PHE A 4 6.64 -9.83 -13.70
N PHE A 5 6.17 -10.83 -12.95
CA PHE A 5 4.83 -11.41 -13.10
C PHE A 5 4.36 -11.97 -11.75
N SER A 6 3.05 -12.05 -11.58
CA SER A 6 2.41 -12.67 -10.43
C SER A 6 1.09 -13.32 -10.85
N ASN A 7 1.06 -14.65 -10.80
CA ASN A 7 0.00 -15.46 -11.38
C ASN A 7 -0.55 -16.45 -10.36
N VAL A 8 -1.83 -16.79 -10.54
CA VAL A 8 -2.46 -17.95 -9.90
C VAL A 8 -2.81 -18.95 -10.99
N HIS A 9 -2.33 -20.18 -10.87
CA HIS A 9 -2.68 -21.28 -11.77
C HIS A 9 -3.60 -22.27 -11.06
N ILE A 10 -4.71 -22.60 -11.68
CA ILE A 10 -5.73 -23.51 -11.16
C ILE A 10 -5.69 -24.78 -12.00
N LYS A 11 -5.61 -25.95 -11.35
CA LYS A 11 -5.58 -27.22 -12.07
C LYS A 11 -7.00 -27.63 -12.47
N LYS A 12 -7.23 -27.97 -13.74
CA LYS A 12 -8.52 -28.35 -14.37
C LYS A 12 -9.08 -29.71 -13.92
N GLN A 13 -9.00 -30.03 -12.64
CA GLN A 13 -9.64 -31.21 -12.07
C GLN A 13 -11.09 -30.90 -11.73
N ASN A 14 -11.93 -31.93 -11.65
CA ASN A 14 -13.33 -31.82 -11.21
C ASN A 14 -14.19 -30.87 -12.06
N GLU A 15 -14.00 -30.86 -13.39
CA GLU A 15 -14.78 -30.04 -14.33
C GLU A 15 -14.66 -28.52 -14.10
N VAL A 16 -13.63 -28.08 -13.36
CA VAL A 16 -13.35 -26.65 -13.15
C VAL A 16 -13.01 -26.00 -14.49
N GLY A 17 -13.91 -25.13 -14.95
CA GLY A 17 -13.79 -24.31 -16.16
C GLY A 17 -13.64 -22.82 -15.87
N VAL A 18 -13.57 -22.02 -16.93
CA VAL A 18 -13.42 -20.56 -16.85
C VAL A 18 -14.57 -19.92 -16.06
N GLU A 19 -15.82 -20.34 -16.28
CA GLU A 19 -16.99 -19.80 -15.57
C GLU A 19 -16.92 -20.02 -14.05
N THR A 20 -16.48 -21.20 -13.61
CA THR A 20 -16.30 -21.52 -12.19
C THR A 20 -15.22 -20.65 -11.56
N VAL A 21 -14.08 -20.50 -12.24
CA VAL A 21 -12.98 -19.64 -11.81
C VAL A 21 -13.45 -18.19 -11.72
N ALA A 22 -14.12 -17.69 -12.76
CA ALA A 22 -14.65 -16.33 -12.82
C ALA A 22 -15.62 -16.05 -11.67
N SER A 23 -16.56 -16.96 -11.40
CA SER A 23 -17.53 -16.82 -10.31
C SER A 23 -16.85 -16.74 -8.94
N CYS A 24 -15.83 -17.57 -8.69
CA CYS A 24 -15.06 -17.54 -7.44
C CYS A 24 -14.27 -16.23 -7.30
N LEU A 25 -13.69 -15.74 -8.40
CA LEU A 25 -12.95 -14.47 -8.41
C LEU A 25 -13.86 -13.27 -8.16
N ILE A 26 -15.04 -13.23 -8.81
CA ILE A 26 -16.06 -12.19 -8.58
C ILE A 26 -16.45 -12.15 -7.11
N GLN A 27 -16.80 -13.29 -6.53
CA GLN A 27 -17.17 -13.37 -5.12
C GLN A 27 -16.03 -12.93 -4.19
N GLY A 28 -14.78 -13.29 -4.51
CA GLY A 28 -13.60 -12.85 -3.77
C GLY A 28 -13.38 -11.34 -3.85
N MET A 29 -13.59 -10.74 -5.03
CA MET A 29 -13.48 -9.30 -5.24
C MET A 29 -14.61 -8.52 -4.54
N GLU A 30 -15.84 -9.04 -4.57
CA GLU A 30 -16.97 -8.49 -3.81
C GLU A 30 -16.69 -8.48 -2.30
N GLN A 31 -16.15 -9.56 -1.75
CA GLN A 31 -15.72 -9.62 -0.35
C GLN A 31 -14.59 -8.65 -0.03
N ALA A 32 -13.77 -8.30 -1.02
CA ALA A 32 -12.72 -7.28 -0.90
C ALA A 32 -13.24 -5.83 -1.07
N GLY A 33 -14.54 -5.64 -1.36
CA GLY A 33 -15.17 -4.34 -1.50
C GLY A 33 -15.15 -3.77 -2.91
N TYR A 34 -15.00 -4.63 -3.92
CA TYR A 34 -15.13 -4.26 -5.33
C TYR A 34 -16.50 -4.66 -5.88
N LYS A 35 -17.02 -3.90 -6.83
CA LYS A 35 -18.16 -4.27 -7.68
C LYS A 35 -17.68 -4.56 -9.09
N GLN A 36 -18.38 -5.45 -9.79
CA GLN A 36 -18.14 -5.65 -11.21
C GLN A 36 -18.44 -4.34 -11.97
N ALA A 37 -17.56 -3.99 -12.91
CA ALA A 37 -17.60 -2.75 -13.66
C ALA A 37 -17.49 -3.02 -15.17
N ASP A 38 -17.74 -1.98 -15.96
CA ASP A 38 -17.51 -2.01 -17.40
C ASP A 38 -16.03 -1.75 -17.73
N LYS A 39 -15.62 -2.13 -18.95
CA LYS A 39 -14.24 -1.98 -19.43
C LYS A 39 -13.77 -0.52 -19.48
N GLU A 40 -14.69 0.43 -19.54
CA GLU A 40 -14.39 1.85 -19.62
C GLU A 40 -14.22 2.50 -18.23
N GLU A 41 -14.65 1.83 -17.16
CA GLU A 41 -14.76 2.42 -15.80
C GLU A 41 -14.04 1.60 -14.71
N PHE A 42 -13.19 0.65 -15.09
CA PHE A 42 -12.54 -0.25 -14.14
C PHE A 42 -11.32 0.38 -13.45
N GLU A 43 -11.12 0.00 -12.19
CA GLU A 43 -9.94 0.30 -11.38
C GLU A 43 -9.05 -0.94 -11.18
N ALA A 44 -9.59 -2.15 -11.42
CA ALA A 44 -8.86 -3.41 -11.36
C ALA A 44 -9.29 -4.35 -12.50
N MET A 45 -8.33 -5.09 -13.06
CA MET A 45 -8.58 -6.06 -14.12
C MET A 45 -8.07 -7.44 -13.70
N ILE A 46 -8.91 -8.46 -13.89
CA ILE A 46 -8.50 -9.86 -13.76
C ILE A 46 -8.68 -10.56 -15.09
N ALA A 47 -7.61 -11.17 -15.60
CA ALA A 47 -7.62 -11.88 -16.85
C ALA A 47 -7.43 -13.39 -16.61
N ILE A 48 -8.33 -14.18 -17.19
CA ILE A 48 -8.38 -15.63 -17.08
C ILE A 48 -8.03 -16.23 -18.44
N PHE A 49 -7.05 -17.12 -18.45
CA PHE A 49 -6.55 -17.81 -19.63
C PHE A 49 -6.63 -19.33 -19.44
N ALA A 50 -7.46 -19.99 -20.24
CA ALA A 50 -7.64 -21.43 -20.23
C ALA A 50 -7.33 -22.03 -21.61
N PRO A 51 -6.11 -22.55 -21.84
CA PRO A 51 -5.77 -23.29 -23.05
C PRO A 51 -6.77 -24.41 -23.34
N LYS A 52 -7.09 -24.71 -24.61
CA LYS A 52 -7.91 -25.89 -24.93
C LYS A 52 -7.24 -27.20 -24.49
N GLU A 53 -5.93 -27.28 -24.69
CA GLU A 53 -5.10 -28.41 -24.27
C GLU A 53 -4.22 -28.02 -23.08
N GLY A 54 -4.11 -28.90 -22.09
CA GLY A 54 -3.29 -28.69 -20.90
C GLY A 54 -4.07 -28.66 -19.59
N ASP A 55 -3.36 -28.87 -18.48
CA ASP A 55 -3.91 -29.15 -17.16
C ASP A 55 -4.32 -27.90 -16.35
N TRP A 56 -3.97 -26.70 -16.81
CA TRP A 56 -3.99 -25.48 -16.00
C TRP A 56 -4.78 -24.34 -16.63
N ILE A 57 -5.51 -23.60 -15.79
CA ILE A 57 -6.08 -22.28 -16.06
C ILE A 57 -5.19 -21.26 -15.36
N THR A 58 -4.79 -20.19 -16.03
CA THR A 58 -4.01 -19.10 -15.43
C THR A 58 -4.88 -17.89 -15.20
N VAL A 59 -4.73 -17.29 -14.02
CA VAL A 59 -5.29 -15.99 -13.66
C VAL A 59 -4.11 -15.04 -13.49
N ALA A 60 -4.14 -13.93 -14.22
CA ALA A 60 -3.19 -12.83 -14.08
C ALA A 60 -3.98 -11.55 -13.79
N SER A 61 -3.43 -10.68 -12.95
CA SER A 61 -4.08 -9.44 -12.56
C SER A 61 -3.06 -8.47 -12.00
N ASP A 62 -3.33 -7.18 -12.19
CA ASP A 62 -2.62 -6.09 -11.52
C ASP A 62 -2.86 -6.06 -10.00
N VAL A 63 -4.01 -6.56 -9.53
CA VAL A 63 -4.34 -6.61 -8.09
C VAL A 63 -3.79 -7.86 -7.39
N ILE A 64 -3.39 -8.88 -8.13
CA ILE A 64 -2.72 -10.06 -7.57
C ILE A 64 -1.22 -9.75 -7.48
N GLN A 65 -0.82 -9.14 -6.38
CA GLN A 65 0.59 -8.95 -6.03
C GLN A 65 0.80 -9.44 -4.61
N TRP A 66 1.80 -10.28 -4.40
CA TRP A 66 2.05 -10.90 -3.10
C TRP A 66 3.15 -10.16 -2.34
N GLU A 67 2.85 -9.77 -1.11
CA GLU A 67 3.79 -9.05 -0.26
C GLU A 67 4.30 -9.90 0.91
N SER A 68 3.65 -11.03 1.21
CA SER A 68 4.13 -12.00 2.21
C SER A 68 3.63 -13.42 1.93
N ALA A 69 4.31 -14.43 2.50
CA ALA A 69 3.92 -15.82 2.33
C ALA A 69 2.61 -16.16 3.08
N GLU A 70 2.36 -15.49 4.19
CA GLU A 70 1.14 -15.60 5.00
C GLU A 70 -0.08 -15.15 4.19
N GLU A 71 0.07 -14.08 3.45
CA GLU A 71 -0.97 -13.48 2.62
C GLU A 71 -1.30 -14.33 1.39
N VAL A 72 -0.28 -14.89 0.71
CA VAL A 72 -0.49 -15.92 -0.32
C VAL A 72 -1.34 -17.05 0.24
N SER A 73 -1.00 -17.53 1.44
CA SER A 73 -1.72 -18.64 2.08
C SER A 73 -3.15 -18.25 2.48
N ALA A 74 -3.35 -17.04 2.98
CA ALA A 74 -4.65 -16.51 3.40
C ALA A 74 -5.60 -16.32 2.22
N TYR A 75 -5.08 -15.96 1.04
CA TYR A 75 -5.88 -15.85 -0.18
C TYR A 75 -6.13 -17.21 -0.83
N LEU A 76 -5.07 -17.99 -1.07
CA LEU A 76 -5.17 -19.23 -1.85
C LEU A 76 -5.80 -20.40 -1.10
N THR A 77 -5.75 -20.45 0.23
CA THR A 77 -6.35 -21.56 0.98
C THR A 77 -7.88 -21.55 0.89
N PRO A 78 -8.58 -20.44 1.17
CA PRO A 78 -10.01 -20.33 0.91
C PRO A 78 -10.32 -20.53 -0.58
N PHE A 79 -9.57 -19.90 -1.48
CA PHE A 79 -9.80 -20.03 -2.92
C PHE A 79 -9.71 -21.50 -3.40
N SER A 80 -8.69 -22.24 -2.97
CA SER A 80 -8.54 -23.68 -3.24
C SER A 80 -9.70 -24.51 -2.68
N LYS A 81 -10.24 -24.12 -1.52
CA LYS A 81 -11.38 -24.79 -0.90
C LYS A 81 -12.64 -24.60 -1.73
N ASP A 82 -12.90 -23.36 -2.15
CA ASP A 82 -14.12 -22.99 -2.86
C ASP A 82 -14.12 -23.58 -4.28
N ILE A 83 -12.97 -23.54 -4.96
CA ILE A 83 -12.81 -24.14 -6.29
C ILE A 83 -12.60 -25.66 -6.26
N GLY A 84 -12.24 -26.22 -5.11
CA GLY A 84 -12.15 -27.67 -4.89
C GLY A 84 -10.97 -28.37 -5.58
N THR A 85 -9.93 -27.64 -5.99
CA THR A 85 -8.77 -28.20 -6.73
C THR A 85 -7.43 -27.60 -6.27
N ASP A 86 -6.35 -28.07 -6.88
CA ASP A 86 -5.01 -27.53 -6.73
C ASP A 86 -4.90 -26.12 -7.29
N VAL A 87 -4.29 -25.23 -6.51
CA VAL A 87 -3.96 -23.87 -6.92
C VAL A 87 -2.47 -23.63 -6.70
N LEU A 88 -1.86 -22.87 -7.60
CA LEU A 88 -0.42 -22.61 -7.62
C LEU A 88 -0.20 -21.10 -7.77
N ALA A 89 0.31 -20.42 -6.75
CA ALA A 89 0.87 -19.08 -6.92
C ALA A 89 2.28 -19.18 -7.48
N VAL A 90 2.59 -18.33 -8.45
CA VAL A 90 3.94 -18.11 -8.97
C VAL A 90 4.17 -16.62 -9.08
N SER A 91 5.25 -16.11 -8.50
CA SER A 91 5.60 -14.69 -8.60
C SER A 91 7.10 -14.52 -8.73
N CYS A 92 7.52 -13.73 -9.72
CA CYS A 92 8.91 -13.34 -9.93
C CYS A 92 9.09 -11.85 -9.63
N PHE A 93 10.17 -11.48 -8.95
CA PHE A 93 10.50 -10.12 -8.53
C PHE A 93 11.85 -9.72 -9.09
N ASP A 94 11.85 -8.70 -9.94
CA ASP A 94 13.05 -8.14 -10.60
C ASP A 94 14.00 -9.19 -11.20
N SER A 95 13.46 -10.34 -11.62
CA SER A 95 14.20 -11.53 -12.12
C SER A 95 15.22 -12.16 -11.14
N ASP A 96 15.36 -11.64 -9.93
CA ASP A 96 16.32 -12.13 -8.93
C ASP A 96 15.72 -13.15 -7.96
N TYR A 97 14.40 -13.13 -7.81
CA TYR A 97 13.69 -13.97 -6.85
C TYR A 97 12.34 -14.44 -7.40
N LEU A 98 12.14 -15.75 -7.37
CA LEU A 98 10.88 -16.41 -7.72
C LEU A 98 10.41 -17.22 -6.51
N PHE A 99 9.14 -17.10 -6.16
CA PHE A 99 8.49 -18.07 -5.28
C PHE A 99 7.39 -18.83 -6.00
N ILE A 100 7.17 -20.05 -5.52
CA ILE A 100 6.10 -20.93 -5.97
C ILE A 100 5.41 -21.50 -4.74
N ASN A 101 4.08 -21.42 -4.71
CA ASN A 101 3.28 -22.00 -3.65
C ASN A 101 2.13 -22.84 -4.19
N TRP A 102 2.21 -24.15 -3.97
CA TRP A 102 1.16 -25.10 -4.32
C TRP A 102 0.26 -25.37 -3.11
N ILE A 103 -1.03 -25.06 -3.23
CA ILE A 103 -2.02 -25.24 -2.18
C ILE A 103 -3.13 -26.21 -2.61
N ASN A 104 -3.55 -27.04 -1.66
CA ASN A 104 -4.79 -27.81 -1.75
C ASN A 104 -5.45 -27.89 -0.38
N ALA A 105 -6.57 -27.18 -0.19
CA ALA A 105 -7.23 -27.10 1.11
C ALA A 105 -7.72 -28.48 1.61
N LYS A 106 -8.34 -29.28 0.72
CA LYS A 106 -8.90 -30.60 1.05
C LYS A 106 -7.81 -31.60 1.46
N ARG A 107 -6.68 -31.61 0.76
CA ARG A 107 -5.54 -32.50 1.04
C ARG A 107 -4.57 -31.93 2.08
N LYS A 108 -4.84 -30.73 2.60
CA LYS A 108 -3.97 -29.99 3.53
C LYS A 108 -2.54 -29.90 2.98
N VAL A 109 -2.42 -29.50 1.72
CA VAL A 109 -1.15 -29.25 1.06
C VAL A 109 -0.88 -27.76 1.07
N ASP A 110 0.32 -27.42 1.49
CA ASP A 110 0.92 -26.09 1.37
C ASP A 110 2.41 -26.28 1.11
N ALA A 111 2.77 -26.33 -0.17
CA ALA A 111 4.11 -26.58 -0.63
C ALA A 111 4.73 -25.27 -1.15
N TRP A 112 5.55 -24.65 -0.31
CA TRP A 112 6.29 -23.44 -0.63
C TRP A 112 7.67 -23.76 -1.20
N MET A 113 8.15 -22.99 -2.17
CA MET A 113 9.50 -23.06 -2.73
C MET A 113 9.99 -21.67 -3.15
N ASN A 114 11.31 -21.45 -3.05
CA ASN A 114 11.99 -20.25 -3.55
C ASN A 114 13.08 -20.64 -4.54
N VAL A 115 13.32 -19.78 -5.52
CA VAL A 115 14.44 -19.81 -6.46
C VAL A 115 15.07 -18.40 -6.49
N GLY A 116 16.40 -18.34 -6.51
CA GLY A 116 17.12 -17.07 -6.42
C GLY A 116 17.18 -16.49 -4.99
N LYS A 117 17.66 -15.25 -4.89
CA LYS A 117 17.84 -14.52 -3.63
C LYS A 117 17.66 -13.03 -3.90
N SER A 118 16.82 -12.37 -3.10
CA SER A 118 16.80 -10.90 -3.01
C SER A 118 17.11 -10.50 -1.55
N PRO A 119 17.89 -9.44 -1.29
CA PRO A 119 18.12 -8.96 0.07
C PRO A 119 16.87 -8.36 0.74
N GLU A 120 15.84 -8.04 -0.05
CA GLU A 120 14.59 -7.39 0.38
C GLU A 120 13.36 -8.31 0.20
N ILE A 121 13.53 -9.62 0.42
CA ILE A 121 12.49 -10.66 0.13
C ILE A 121 11.11 -10.26 0.70
N PRO A 122 10.07 -10.07 -0.13
CA PRO A 122 8.72 -9.83 0.39
C PRO A 122 8.15 -11.10 1.07
N CYS A 123 8.47 -12.30 0.58
CA CYS A 123 7.90 -13.56 1.06
C CYS A 123 8.92 -14.58 1.64
N PRO A 124 9.69 -14.26 2.70
CA PRO A 124 10.74 -15.16 3.20
C PRO A 124 10.14 -16.38 3.93
N ARG A 125 9.92 -17.46 3.19
CA ARG A 125 9.46 -18.74 3.75
C ARG A 125 10.34 -19.91 3.32
N ARG A 126 10.70 -20.78 4.27
CA ARG A 126 11.51 -21.97 3.98
C ARG A 126 10.74 -22.94 3.09
N THR A 127 11.45 -23.54 2.13
CA THR A 127 10.87 -24.56 1.26
C THR A 127 10.43 -25.79 2.04
N ASN A 128 9.19 -26.25 1.81
CA ASN A 128 8.62 -27.42 2.48
C ASN A 128 8.72 -28.68 1.62
N ALA A 129 9.86 -29.37 1.68
CA ALA A 129 10.12 -30.61 0.93
C ALA A 129 9.05 -31.70 1.13
N ALA A 130 8.52 -31.83 2.35
CA ALA A 130 7.53 -32.85 2.67
C ALA A 130 6.18 -32.60 1.98
N ALA A 131 5.77 -31.34 1.86
CA ALA A 131 4.55 -30.98 1.12
C ALA A 131 4.72 -31.18 -0.39
N TRP A 132 5.88 -30.85 -0.96
CA TRP A 132 6.14 -31.07 -2.39
C TRP A 132 6.06 -32.53 -2.81
N LYS A 133 6.51 -33.47 -1.96
CA LYS A 133 6.36 -34.91 -2.20
C LYS A 133 4.91 -35.39 -2.28
N LYS A 134 3.95 -34.63 -1.76
CA LYS A 134 2.52 -34.97 -1.83
C LYS A 134 1.90 -34.62 -3.19
N VAL A 135 2.50 -33.71 -3.94
CA VAL A 135 1.92 -33.16 -5.18
C VAL A 135 2.72 -33.49 -6.43
N ILE A 136 4.04 -33.63 -6.31
CA ILE A 136 4.91 -34.05 -7.41
C ILE A 136 5.26 -35.54 -7.28
N LYS A 137 4.90 -36.32 -8.30
CA LYS A 137 5.27 -37.73 -8.41
C LYS A 137 6.78 -37.91 -8.64
N GLN A 138 7.39 -37.01 -9.42
CA GLN A 138 8.80 -37.02 -9.77
C GLN A 138 9.61 -36.05 -8.88
N TYR A 139 9.70 -36.34 -7.58
CA TYR A 139 10.32 -35.41 -6.63
C TYR A 139 11.85 -35.27 -6.80
N GLU A 140 12.55 -36.33 -7.22
CA GLU A 140 14.00 -36.26 -7.39
C GLU A 140 14.44 -35.30 -8.51
N PRO A 141 13.79 -35.26 -9.69
CA PRO A 141 14.00 -34.19 -10.66
C PRO A 141 13.82 -32.78 -10.08
N LEU A 142 12.72 -32.50 -9.37
CA LEU A 142 12.48 -31.20 -8.74
C LEU A 142 13.62 -30.80 -7.78
N LYS A 143 14.09 -31.76 -6.99
CA LYS A 143 15.20 -31.55 -6.04
C LYS A 143 16.52 -31.21 -6.75
N ARG A 144 16.75 -31.73 -7.96
CA ARG A 144 17.92 -31.39 -8.79
C ARG A 144 17.78 -29.99 -9.38
N LEU A 145 16.64 -29.68 -10.00
CA LEU A 145 16.37 -28.36 -10.58
C LEU A 145 16.59 -27.23 -9.58
N ARG A 146 16.07 -27.37 -8.36
CA ARG A 146 16.26 -26.37 -7.29
C ARG A 146 17.71 -26.05 -6.92
N LYS A 147 18.66 -26.91 -7.26
CA LYS A 147 20.08 -26.75 -6.95
C LYS A 147 20.86 -26.14 -8.12
N GLU A 148 20.24 -26.01 -9.28
CA GLU A 148 20.86 -25.37 -10.43
C GLU A 148 21.06 -23.87 -10.15
N ALA A 149 22.06 -23.30 -10.81
CA ALA A 149 22.31 -21.88 -10.79
C ALA A 149 21.59 -21.26 -11.99
N TYR A 150 20.60 -20.42 -11.72
CA TYR A 150 19.89 -19.65 -12.73
C TYR A 150 20.46 -18.24 -12.75
N VAL A 151 20.59 -17.67 -13.96
CA VAL A 151 20.96 -16.26 -14.12
C VAL A 151 19.77 -15.39 -13.77
N PHE A 152 18.58 -15.79 -14.25
CA PHE A 152 17.31 -15.18 -13.90
C PHE A 152 16.40 -16.22 -13.23
N ALA A 153 15.74 -15.85 -12.13
CA ALA A 153 14.96 -16.78 -11.33
C ALA A 153 13.80 -17.42 -12.11
N GLU A 154 13.22 -16.72 -13.07
CA GLU A 154 12.16 -17.21 -13.96
C GLU A 154 12.62 -18.29 -14.94
N GLU A 155 13.93 -18.45 -15.20
CA GLU A 155 14.46 -19.55 -16.03
C GLU A 155 14.11 -20.92 -15.44
N PHE A 156 13.87 -20.99 -14.13
CA PHE A 156 13.40 -22.19 -13.45
C PHE A 156 12.03 -22.67 -13.95
N MET A 157 11.19 -21.77 -14.48
CA MET A 157 9.81 -22.10 -14.89
C MET A 157 9.74 -23.05 -16.07
N GLU A 158 10.72 -23.06 -16.97
CA GLU A 158 10.75 -23.99 -18.10
C GLU A 158 10.90 -25.45 -17.67
N PRO A 159 11.98 -25.85 -16.97
CA PRO A 159 12.12 -27.23 -16.53
C PRO A 159 11.12 -27.60 -15.43
N PHE A 160 10.70 -26.66 -14.58
CA PHE A 160 9.65 -26.92 -13.58
C PHE A 160 8.28 -27.14 -14.23
N GLY A 161 7.94 -26.30 -15.20
CA GLY A 161 6.70 -26.38 -15.96
C GLY A 161 6.53 -27.73 -16.64
N ALA A 162 7.60 -28.26 -17.23
CA ALA A 162 7.61 -29.61 -17.82
C ALA A 162 7.30 -30.73 -16.80
N LEU A 163 7.67 -30.58 -15.52
CA LEU A 163 7.37 -31.56 -14.47
C LEU A 163 5.89 -31.57 -14.06
N ILE A 164 5.21 -30.43 -14.17
CA ILE A 164 3.83 -30.26 -13.67
C ILE A 164 2.79 -30.06 -14.78
N GLY A 165 3.21 -30.06 -16.04
CA GLY A 165 2.36 -29.84 -17.21
C GLY A 165 1.91 -28.38 -17.36
N LEU A 166 2.68 -27.41 -16.88
CA LEU A 166 2.43 -25.97 -17.01
C LEU A 166 3.47 -25.36 -17.95
N PRO A 167 3.15 -25.07 -19.22
CA PRO A 167 4.10 -24.44 -20.14
C PRO A 167 4.69 -23.13 -19.58
N ALA A 168 5.98 -22.89 -19.78
CA ALA A 168 6.65 -21.68 -19.25
C ALA A 168 5.97 -20.39 -19.72
N ALA A 169 5.60 -20.33 -20.99
CA ALA A 169 4.88 -19.20 -21.57
C ALA A 169 3.53 -18.92 -20.86
N GLN A 170 2.89 -19.95 -20.32
CA GLN A 170 1.68 -19.82 -19.50
C GLN A 170 2.01 -19.49 -18.03
N GLY A 171 3.10 -20.04 -17.49
CA GLY A 171 3.55 -19.82 -16.10
C GLY A 171 4.03 -18.39 -15.83
N CYS A 172 4.63 -17.76 -16.85
CA CYS A 172 5.22 -16.43 -16.79
C CYS A 172 4.35 -15.36 -17.46
N LEU A 173 3.04 -15.59 -17.62
CA LEU A 173 2.14 -14.61 -18.25
C LEU A 173 2.17 -13.28 -17.50
N THR A 174 2.24 -12.18 -18.24
CA THR A 174 1.97 -10.84 -17.73
C THR A 174 0.65 -10.35 -18.30
N GLN A 175 0.04 -9.36 -17.65
CA GLN A 175 -1.20 -8.76 -18.12
C GLN A 175 -1.06 -8.19 -19.56
N GLU A 176 0.10 -7.64 -19.90
CA GLU A 176 0.41 -7.11 -21.23
C GLU A 176 0.40 -8.19 -22.33
N MET A 177 0.55 -9.47 -21.96
CA MET A 177 0.47 -10.59 -22.88
C MET A 177 -0.96 -11.05 -23.16
N PHE A 178 -1.97 -10.55 -22.43
CA PHE A 178 -3.37 -10.87 -22.71
C PHE A 178 -3.86 -10.13 -23.95
N GLY A 179 -4.37 -10.89 -24.93
CA GLY A 179 -4.76 -10.40 -26.24
C GLY A 179 -3.71 -10.63 -27.34
N VAL A 180 -2.51 -11.09 -26.98
CA VAL A 180 -1.56 -11.69 -27.92
C VAL A 180 -2.04 -13.12 -28.21
N ASP A 181 -1.91 -13.59 -29.46
CA ASP A 181 -2.28 -14.96 -29.83
C ASP A 181 -1.31 -15.97 -29.21
N ILE A 182 -1.64 -16.46 -28.01
CA ILE A 182 -0.88 -17.47 -27.25
C ILE A 182 -1.39 -18.89 -27.56
N GLY A 183 -2.09 -19.06 -28.69
CA GLY A 183 -2.71 -20.31 -29.13
C GLY A 183 -4.21 -20.38 -28.82
N ALA A 184 -4.82 -21.52 -29.16
CA ALA A 184 -6.24 -21.74 -28.96
C ALA A 184 -6.59 -21.86 -27.46
N ALA A 185 -7.11 -20.78 -26.88
CA ALA A 185 -7.54 -20.71 -25.49
C ALA A 185 -8.92 -20.08 -25.37
N GLU A 186 -9.63 -20.46 -24.32
CA GLU A 186 -10.77 -19.70 -23.81
C GLU A 186 -10.24 -18.60 -22.89
N THR A 187 -10.67 -17.37 -23.13
CA THR A 187 -10.25 -16.20 -22.36
C THR A 187 -11.45 -15.47 -21.78
N CYS A 188 -11.30 -14.98 -20.55
CA CYS A 188 -12.30 -14.14 -19.90
C CYS A 188 -11.58 -12.99 -19.19
N THR A 189 -12.08 -11.78 -19.35
CA THR A 189 -11.57 -10.61 -18.64
C THR A 189 -12.68 -10.06 -17.76
N LEU A 190 -12.38 -9.93 -16.48
CA LEU A 190 -13.25 -9.36 -15.47
C LEU A 190 -12.74 -7.98 -15.10
N TYR A 191 -13.67 -7.04 -15.00
CA TYR A 191 -13.41 -5.63 -14.69
C TYR A 191 -14.11 -5.30 -13.39
N PHE A 192 -13.41 -4.57 -12.51
CA PHE A 192 -13.90 -4.22 -11.19
C PHE A 192 -13.62 -2.75 -10.89
N ALA A 193 -14.54 -2.11 -10.15
CA ALA A 193 -14.36 -0.79 -9.55
C ALA A 193 -14.61 -0.93 -8.04
N GLU A 194 -14.02 -0.06 -7.21
CA GLU A 194 -14.38 -0.04 -5.80
C GLU A 194 -15.90 0.21 -5.64
N GLU A 195 -16.54 -0.52 -4.72
CA GLU A 195 -17.95 -0.29 -4.41
C GLU A 195 -18.10 1.12 -3.81
N GLU A 196 -18.99 1.95 -4.36
CA GLU A 196 -19.32 3.26 -3.81
C GLU A 196 -19.91 3.07 -2.42
N ARG A 197 -19.06 3.12 -1.40
CA ARG A 197 -19.50 3.28 -0.01
C ARG A 197 -20.26 4.59 0.05
N GLN A 198 -21.42 4.59 0.73
CA GLN A 198 -22.24 5.78 1.03
C GLN A 198 -21.36 7.03 1.12
N GLU A 199 -21.75 8.13 0.47
CA GLU A 199 -21.05 9.43 0.47
C GLU A 199 -20.56 9.81 1.88
N GLU A 200 -19.39 9.30 2.21
CA GLU A 200 -18.74 9.53 3.48
C GLU A 200 -17.95 10.82 3.26
N LEU A 201 -18.27 11.85 4.03
CA LEU A 201 -17.53 13.09 3.93
C LEU A 201 -16.03 12.82 4.19
N PRO A 202 -15.11 13.56 3.54
CA PRO A 202 -13.69 13.41 3.81
C PRO A 202 -13.38 13.72 5.28
N GLU A 203 -12.45 12.97 5.85
CA GLU A 203 -11.99 13.13 7.22
C GLU A 203 -10.48 12.92 7.28
N LEU A 204 -9.74 14.00 7.52
CA LEU A 204 -8.29 13.98 7.53
C LEU A 204 -7.77 13.56 8.91
N TRP A 205 -6.67 12.83 8.90
CA TRP A 205 -5.98 12.36 10.10
C TRP A 205 -4.48 12.59 9.93
N TYR A 206 -3.79 12.97 11.00
CA TYR A 206 -2.33 13.08 10.96
C TYR A 206 -1.71 11.67 10.87
N MET A 207 -0.73 11.52 9.97
CA MET A 207 -0.03 10.25 9.74
C MET A 207 1.38 10.29 10.31
N CYS A 208 2.14 11.33 9.98
CA CYS A 208 3.51 11.48 10.45
C CYS A 208 3.71 12.92 10.91
N VAL A 209 4.12 13.09 12.17
CA VAL A 209 4.22 14.38 12.84
C VAL A 209 5.50 14.42 13.66
N PRO A 210 6.13 15.59 13.82
CA PRO A 210 7.29 15.72 14.69
C PRO A 210 6.84 15.56 16.15
N LEU A 211 7.44 14.62 16.88
CA LEU A 211 7.14 14.37 18.29
C LEU A 211 7.75 15.43 19.23
N LEU A 212 8.62 16.29 18.70
CA LEU A 212 9.26 17.41 19.38
C LEU A 212 8.76 18.74 18.80
N PRO A 213 8.97 19.87 19.49
CA PRO A 213 8.72 21.19 18.91
C PRO A 213 9.46 21.35 17.58
N TYR A 214 8.89 22.14 16.66
CA TYR A 214 9.53 22.41 15.38
C TYR A 214 10.90 23.04 15.59
N ARG A 215 11.88 22.59 14.83
CA ARG A 215 13.21 23.19 14.87
C ARG A 215 13.21 24.44 14.00
N MET A 216 13.45 25.60 14.62
CA MET A 216 13.61 26.86 13.88
C MET A 216 14.83 26.77 12.96
N GLU A 217 14.76 27.46 11.82
CA GLU A 217 15.80 27.49 10.79
C GLU A 217 16.13 26.12 10.16
N GLU A 218 15.39 25.07 10.52
CA GLU A 218 15.54 23.72 9.96
C GLU A 218 14.29 23.30 9.19
N LYS A 219 14.48 22.37 8.26
CA LYS A 219 13.37 21.80 7.48
C LYS A 219 12.53 20.88 8.37
N ASN A 220 11.24 21.15 8.41
CA ASN A 220 10.24 20.36 9.13
C ASN A 220 9.19 19.79 8.17
N PHE A 221 8.37 18.86 8.67
CA PHE A 221 7.24 18.34 7.90
C PHE A 221 6.06 17.92 8.80
N VAL A 222 4.87 17.86 8.21
CA VAL A 222 3.66 17.27 8.79
C VAL A 222 2.91 16.54 7.68
N SER A 223 2.45 15.33 7.95
CA SER A 223 1.70 14.51 6.99
C SER A 223 0.29 14.24 7.46
N ALA A 224 -0.67 14.31 6.55
CA ALA A 224 -2.05 13.92 6.76
C ALA A 224 -2.52 12.91 5.71
N ILE A 225 -3.54 12.12 6.04
CA ILE A 225 -4.22 11.15 5.16
C ILE A 225 -5.72 11.36 5.25
N ASN A 226 -6.47 11.02 4.21
CA ASN A 226 -7.92 10.99 4.25
C ASN A 226 -8.41 9.59 4.66
N ARG A 227 -9.10 9.54 5.81
CA ARG A 227 -9.78 8.35 6.36
C ARG A 227 -11.31 8.42 6.24
N GLY A 228 -11.84 9.45 5.59
CA GLY A 228 -13.24 9.53 5.17
C GLY A 228 -13.43 9.06 3.73
N GLY A 229 -14.52 9.48 3.07
CA GLY A 229 -14.79 9.12 1.68
C GLY A 229 -14.02 9.98 0.67
N ARG A 230 -14.24 9.68 -0.61
CA ARG A 230 -13.56 10.32 -1.75
C ARG A 230 -14.02 11.77 -1.84
N SER A 231 -13.09 12.69 -2.07
CA SER A 231 -13.37 14.13 -2.15
C SER A 231 -12.33 14.80 -3.04
N LYS A 232 -12.55 16.08 -3.35
CA LYS A 232 -11.49 16.99 -3.80
C LYS A 232 -11.41 18.22 -2.91
N GLY A 233 -10.34 18.97 -3.06
CA GLY A 233 -10.15 20.23 -2.38
C GLY A 233 -9.41 20.08 -1.06
N LEU A 234 -8.24 20.72 -0.96
CA LEU A 234 -7.45 20.76 0.26
C LEU A 234 -7.10 22.20 0.63
N GLY A 235 -7.34 22.55 1.89
CA GLY A 235 -6.78 23.71 2.56
C GLY A 235 -5.67 23.30 3.51
N ILE A 236 -4.60 24.07 3.55
CA ILE A 236 -3.48 23.90 4.49
C ILE A 236 -3.26 25.23 5.19
N GLY A 237 -3.23 25.20 6.52
CA GLY A 237 -2.97 26.37 7.35
C GLY A 237 -1.81 26.13 8.31
N ILE A 238 -0.96 27.14 8.49
CA ILE A 238 -0.04 27.23 9.61
C ILE A 238 -0.47 28.42 10.46
N TYR A 239 -0.78 28.18 11.73
CA TYR A 239 -1.17 29.21 12.69
C TYR A 239 -0.19 29.25 13.86
N ILE A 240 -0.09 30.43 14.48
CA ILE A 240 0.74 30.68 15.64
C ILE A 240 -0.22 30.96 16.79
N GLU A 241 -0.31 30.04 17.74
CA GLU A 241 -1.29 30.14 18.82
C GLU A 241 -1.04 31.37 19.70
N GLY A 242 -2.13 32.07 20.06
CA GLY A 242 -2.11 33.09 21.11
C GLY A 242 -1.52 34.45 20.73
N LYS A 243 -1.28 34.77 19.44
CA LYS A 243 -0.64 36.04 19.04
C LYS A 243 -1.25 36.79 17.86
N LYS A 244 -0.98 38.11 17.83
CA LYS A 244 -1.46 39.08 16.84
C LYS A 244 -0.36 39.66 15.94
N GLU A 245 0.92 39.38 16.19
CA GLU A 245 2.08 39.93 15.48
C GLU A 245 2.91 38.86 14.74
N ASP A 246 3.60 39.28 13.67
CA ASP A 246 4.40 38.42 12.77
C ASP A 246 5.79 38.09 13.34
N GLU A 247 5.84 37.33 14.44
CA GLU A 247 7.11 36.90 15.06
C GLU A 247 7.72 35.66 14.39
N ILE A 248 6.93 34.92 13.61
CA ILE A 248 7.36 33.71 12.89
C ILE A 248 6.94 33.83 11.43
N THR A 249 7.86 33.50 10.53
CA THR A 249 7.61 33.39 9.09
C THR A 249 8.03 32.01 8.57
N PHE A 250 7.63 31.67 7.35
CA PHE A 250 7.86 30.35 6.77
C PHE A 250 8.47 30.45 5.38
N SER A 251 9.47 29.63 5.09
CA SER A 251 10.09 29.50 3.77
C SER A 251 10.13 28.03 3.32
N ASP A 252 10.59 27.80 2.08
CA ASP A 252 10.73 26.46 1.49
C ASP A 252 9.44 25.61 1.52
N VAL A 253 8.28 26.27 1.51
CA VAL A 253 6.99 25.61 1.67
C VAL A 253 6.67 24.78 0.43
N LYS A 254 6.56 23.45 0.61
CA LYS A 254 6.38 22.48 -0.45
C LYS A 254 5.37 21.42 -0.02
N LEU A 255 4.49 21.04 -0.92
CA LEU A 255 3.53 19.95 -0.74
C LEU A 255 3.98 18.71 -1.53
N CYS A 256 3.87 17.54 -0.91
CA CYS A 256 4.04 16.24 -1.57
C CYS A 256 2.77 15.41 -1.37
N THR A 257 2.16 14.89 -2.44
CA THR A 257 0.86 14.19 -2.41
C THR A 257 0.87 12.77 -2.97
N ASP A 258 2.06 12.20 -3.23
CA ASP A 258 2.21 10.87 -3.82
C ASP A 258 3.57 10.30 -3.44
N PHE A 259 3.60 9.48 -2.39
CA PHE A 259 4.82 8.82 -1.91
C PHE A 259 5.14 7.51 -2.65
N GLU A 260 4.20 7.02 -3.47
CA GLU A 260 4.37 5.83 -4.30
C GLU A 260 5.24 6.15 -5.53
N LYS A 261 5.17 7.39 -6.04
CA LYS A 261 5.99 7.83 -7.17
C LYS A 261 7.45 8.10 -6.77
N ARG A 262 8.36 7.53 -7.56
CA ARG A 262 9.80 7.83 -7.51
C ARG A 262 10.25 8.42 -8.85
N PRO A 263 10.86 9.63 -8.90
CA PRO A 263 11.16 10.51 -7.76
C PRO A 263 9.89 11.10 -7.12
N LEU A 264 9.98 11.47 -5.84
CA LEU A 264 8.88 12.11 -5.13
C LEU A 264 8.51 13.43 -5.80
N ASN A 265 7.22 13.66 -6.01
CA ASN A 265 6.73 14.91 -6.59
C ASN A 265 6.57 15.97 -5.49
N PHE A 266 7.45 16.97 -5.49
CA PHE A 266 7.35 18.13 -4.63
C PHE A 266 6.84 19.34 -5.41
N ARG A 267 5.69 19.86 -5.00
CA ARG A 267 5.11 21.09 -5.53
C ARG A 267 5.38 22.26 -4.56
N PRO A 268 6.15 23.28 -4.94
CA PRO A 268 6.22 24.52 -4.18
C PRO A 268 4.84 25.14 -4.06
N ILE A 269 4.48 25.60 -2.86
CA ILE A 269 3.23 26.32 -2.61
C ILE A 269 3.52 27.64 -1.90
N THR A 270 2.69 28.64 -2.15
CA THR A 270 2.79 29.95 -1.48
C THR A 270 1.68 30.06 -0.47
N LEU A 271 2.03 30.27 0.80
CA LEU A 271 1.04 30.54 1.85
C LEU A 271 0.68 32.03 1.83
N GLU A 272 -0.61 32.33 1.76
CA GLU A 272 -1.15 33.66 1.89
C GLU A 272 -1.49 33.95 3.35
N LYS A 273 -1.10 35.13 3.82
CA LYS A 273 -1.49 35.56 5.16
C LYS A 273 -2.97 35.95 5.18
N ARG A 274 -3.77 35.30 6.01
CA ARG A 274 -5.22 35.53 6.16
C ARG A 274 -5.60 35.71 7.62
N GLN A 275 -6.58 36.56 7.89
CA GLN A 275 -7.17 36.67 9.21
C GLN A 275 -8.33 35.67 9.33
N LEU A 276 -8.29 34.86 10.38
CA LEU A 276 -9.33 33.89 10.72
C LEU A 276 -10.54 34.60 11.37
N ALA A 277 -11.68 33.91 11.41
CA ALA A 277 -12.93 34.46 11.96
C ALA A 277 -12.84 34.83 13.45
N ASN A 278 -11.92 34.20 14.20
CA ASN A 278 -11.63 34.51 15.60
C ASN A 278 -10.67 35.71 15.77
N GLY A 279 -10.24 36.35 14.67
CA GLY A 279 -9.33 37.49 14.66
C GLY A 279 -7.84 37.13 14.66
N GLU A 280 -7.49 35.85 14.76
CA GLU A 280 -6.11 35.37 14.69
C GLU A 280 -5.59 35.36 13.24
N TRP A 281 -4.27 35.34 13.07
CA TRP A 281 -3.63 35.28 11.76
C TRP A 281 -3.15 33.86 11.45
N ALA A 282 -3.32 33.45 10.19
CA ALA A 282 -2.80 32.19 9.68
C ALA A 282 -2.14 32.40 8.32
N TYR A 283 -1.15 31.55 8.02
CA TYR A 283 -0.59 31.38 6.70
C TYR A 283 -1.34 30.24 6.00
N TRP A 284 -1.99 30.52 4.89
CA TRP A 284 -3.01 29.67 4.33
C TRP A 284 -2.82 29.42 2.84
N TRP A 285 -3.05 28.19 2.41
CA TRP A 285 -3.06 27.81 1.00
C TRP A 285 -4.22 26.85 0.72
N GLU A 286 -4.81 26.97 -0.47
CA GLU A 286 -5.91 26.13 -0.93
C GLU A 286 -5.68 25.65 -2.36
N ASP A 287 -6.12 24.44 -2.64
CA ASP A 287 -6.30 23.90 -3.99
C ASP A 287 -7.63 23.16 -4.06
N GLU A 288 -8.61 23.76 -4.73
CA GLU A 288 -9.98 23.24 -4.88
C GLU A 288 -10.07 21.94 -5.67
N ASN A 289 -9.04 21.62 -6.47
CA ASN A 289 -9.04 20.49 -7.39
C ASN A 289 -8.12 19.35 -6.93
N LEU A 290 -7.45 19.50 -5.78
CA LEU A 290 -6.54 18.49 -5.27
C LEU A 290 -7.33 17.23 -4.87
N PRO A 291 -7.06 16.05 -5.48
CA PRO A 291 -7.82 14.84 -5.20
C PRO A 291 -7.48 14.27 -3.82
N LEU A 292 -8.51 14.00 -3.01
CA LEU A 292 -8.40 13.32 -1.72
C LEU A 292 -8.88 11.87 -1.89
N ARG A 293 -7.91 10.94 -1.96
CA ARG A 293 -8.22 9.50 -2.08
C ARG A 293 -9.04 9.04 -0.86
N PRO A 294 -10.10 8.21 -1.04
CA PRO A 294 -10.94 7.73 0.07
C PRO A 294 -10.17 6.80 0.99
N LYS A 295 -10.65 6.54 2.22
CA LYS A 295 -10.04 5.60 3.16
C LYS A 295 -9.80 4.21 2.57
N ILE A 296 -8.72 3.57 2.99
CA ILE A 296 -8.39 2.21 2.56
C ILE A 296 -9.36 1.18 3.15
N SER A 297 -9.80 0.23 2.32
CA SER A 297 -10.39 -1.02 2.77
C SER A 297 -9.32 -2.08 3.08
N GLY A 298 -9.53 -2.83 4.16
CA GLY A 298 -8.65 -3.92 4.58
C GLY A 298 -7.43 -3.48 5.40
N GLU A 299 -6.90 -4.41 6.20
CA GLU A 299 -5.75 -4.17 7.10
C GLU A 299 -4.40 -4.48 6.44
N ARG A 300 -4.41 -5.11 5.26
CA ARG A 300 -3.20 -5.51 4.56
C ARG A 300 -2.41 -4.28 4.08
N ASN A 301 -1.16 -4.18 4.54
CA ASN A 301 -0.22 -3.08 4.25
C ASN A 301 -0.85 -1.71 4.44
N ARG A 302 -1.79 -1.60 5.37
CA ARG A 302 -2.56 -0.38 5.58
C ARG A 302 -1.62 0.78 5.83
N GLU A 303 -0.64 0.65 6.71
CA GLU A 303 0.32 1.72 7.01
C GLU A 303 1.13 2.17 5.78
N LEU A 304 1.63 1.23 4.97
CA LEU A 304 2.41 1.55 3.76
C LEU A 304 1.53 2.19 2.68
N ARG A 305 0.32 1.67 2.47
CA ARG A 305 -0.64 2.22 1.51
C ARG A 305 -1.20 3.58 1.96
N GLU A 306 -1.37 3.79 3.26
CA GLU A 306 -1.71 5.08 3.88
C GLU A 306 -0.55 6.07 3.74
N LEU A 307 0.70 5.61 3.90
CA LEU A 307 1.88 6.43 3.64
C LEU A 307 1.95 6.86 2.17
N GLY A 308 1.67 5.94 1.23
CA GLY A 308 1.66 6.18 -0.22
C GLY A 308 0.73 7.31 -0.66
N ARG A 309 -0.41 7.45 0.01
CA ARG A 309 -1.42 8.50 -0.22
C ARG A 309 -1.31 9.71 0.69
N SER A 310 -0.25 9.80 1.50
CA SER A 310 -0.11 10.89 2.45
C SER A 310 0.15 12.22 1.76
N MET A 311 -0.49 13.26 2.28
CA MET A 311 -0.27 14.65 1.90
C MET A 311 0.69 15.23 2.93
N THR A 312 1.91 15.53 2.51
CA THR A 312 2.96 16.02 3.40
C THR A 312 3.34 17.45 3.06
N LEU A 313 3.12 18.33 4.03
CA LEU A 313 3.61 19.70 4.02
C LEU A 313 5.04 19.71 4.55
N TRP A 314 5.95 20.29 3.78
CA TRP A 314 7.32 20.62 4.18
C TRP A 314 7.47 22.13 4.28
N PHE A 315 8.18 22.60 5.30
CA PHE A 315 8.41 24.03 5.52
C PHE A 315 9.60 24.27 6.45
N THR A 316 10.14 25.47 6.42
CA THR A 316 11.18 25.95 7.34
C THR A 316 10.64 27.15 8.12
N PRO A 317 10.45 27.04 9.45
CA PRO A 317 10.02 28.17 10.27
C PRO A 317 11.22 29.07 10.65
N HIS A 318 11.01 30.37 10.61
CA HIS A 318 12.00 31.40 10.95
C HIS A 318 11.45 32.35 12.01
N GLY A 319 12.31 32.86 12.90
CA GLY A 319 11.91 33.83 13.92
C GLY A 319 12.31 33.44 15.34
N ASN A 320 11.50 33.80 16.33
CA ASN A 320 11.83 33.58 17.74
C ASN A 320 11.80 32.08 18.12
N PRO A 321 12.93 31.46 18.53
CA PRO A 321 12.98 30.04 18.89
C PRO A 321 12.14 29.67 20.10
N ARG A 322 11.86 30.62 21.00
CA ARG A 322 11.00 30.37 22.17
C ARG A 322 9.55 30.05 21.79
N LYS A 323 9.18 30.37 20.55
CA LYS A 323 7.85 30.22 19.97
C LYS A 323 7.67 28.95 19.14
N ALA A 324 8.65 28.07 19.10
CA ALA A 324 8.58 26.80 18.36
C ALA A 324 7.36 25.93 18.74
N MET A 325 6.88 26.03 19.98
CA MET A 325 5.71 25.29 20.47
C MET A 325 4.37 25.94 20.10
N ASP A 326 4.38 27.18 19.63
CA ASP A 326 3.16 27.93 19.26
C ASP A 326 2.76 27.64 17.81
N ILE A 327 3.68 27.09 17.01
CA ILE A 327 3.43 26.72 15.61
C ILE A 327 2.55 25.48 15.59
N ALA A 328 1.48 25.56 14.82
CA ALA A 328 0.66 24.41 14.58
C ALA A 328 0.06 24.41 13.17
N VAL A 329 -0.14 23.21 12.64
CA VAL A 329 -0.40 22.96 11.23
C VAL A 329 -1.74 22.26 11.11
N THR A 330 -2.62 22.79 10.26
CA THR A 330 -3.94 22.23 9.98
C THR A 330 -4.07 21.82 8.52
N PHE A 331 -4.72 20.69 8.29
CA PHE A 331 -5.18 20.24 6.98
C PHE A 331 -6.71 20.21 7.01
N VAL A 332 -7.33 20.80 6.00
CA VAL A 332 -8.78 21.03 5.94
C VAL A 332 -9.32 20.50 4.61
N PRO A 333 -10.18 19.48 4.59
CA PRO A 333 -10.86 19.08 3.37
C PRO A 333 -11.94 20.11 3.04
N LEU A 334 -11.96 20.65 1.83
CA LEU A 334 -12.82 21.79 1.50
C LEU A 334 -14.31 21.44 1.44
N GLU A 335 -14.64 20.16 1.23
CA GLU A 335 -16.01 19.63 1.24
C GLU A 335 -16.51 19.27 2.67
N ASN A 336 -15.61 19.22 3.68
CA ASN A 336 -15.96 18.96 5.08
C ASN A 336 -15.11 19.81 6.05
N ARG A 337 -15.10 21.13 5.83
CA ARG A 337 -14.15 22.07 6.48
C ARG A 337 -14.12 22.03 8.00
N ILE A 338 -15.26 21.75 8.64
CA ILE A 338 -15.40 21.85 10.09
C ILE A 338 -15.05 20.52 10.77
N LYS A 339 -15.67 19.42 10.33
CA LYS A 339 -15.56 18.12 11.01
C LYS A 339 -14.44 17.26 10.45
N GLY A 340 -14.05 17.48 9.19
CA GLY A 340 -13.06 16.64 8.50
C GLY A 340 -11.62 17.14 8.61
N GLN A 341 -11.37 18.25 9.30
CA GLN A 341 -10.02 18.78 9.45
C GLN A 341 -9.21 18.01 10.51
N CYS A 342 -7.89 17.96 10.33
CA CYS A 342 -6.98 17.55 11.38
C CYS A 342 -5.91 18.60 11.62
N THR A 343 -5.50 18.68 12.86
CA THR A 343 -4.60 19.73 13.29
C THR A 343 -3.55 19.18 14.24
N TRP A 344 -2.29 19.51 13.98
CA TRP A 344 -1.15 19.08 14.77
C TRP A 344 -0.47 20.25 15.47
N CYS A 345 -0.34 20.11 16.79
CA CYS A 345 0.53 20.90 17.64
C CYS A 345 1.20 19.96 18.66
N CYS A 346 2.50 20.10 18.88
CA CYS A 346 3.30 19.12 19.63
C CYS A 346 2.81 18.87 21.07
N TRP A 347 2.22 19.88 21.73
CA TRP A 347 1.85 19.82 23.13
C TRP A 347 0.33 19.67 23.39
N TRP A 348 -0.53 19.86 22.39
CA TRP A 348 -2.00 19.88 22.60
C TRP A 348 -2.54 18.64 23.30
N LYS A 349 -2.00 17.45 23.01
CA LYS A 349 -2.42 16.20 23.68
C LYS A 349 -2.10 16.14 25.18
N TYR A 350 -1.26 17.04 25.69
CA TYR A 350 -0.88 17.16 27.10
C TYR A 350 -1.63 18.29 27.82
N GLY A 351 -2.42 19.09 27.11
CA GLY A 351 -3.20 20.20 27.66
C GLY A 351 -2.41 21.47 27.97
N SER A 352 -1.08 21.42 28.12
CA SER A 352 -0.22 22.60 28.23
C SER A 352 1.21 22.34 27.77
N LYS A 353 1.94 23.40 27.41
CA LYS A 353 3.35 23.34 27.02
C LYS A 353 4.24 22.84 28.16
N ALA A 354 3.98 23.30 29.38
CA ALA A 354 4.70 22.85 30.58
C ALA A 354 4.49 21.34 30.84
N ALA A 355 3.25 20.84 30.71
CA ALA A 355 2.94 19.42 30.89
C ALA A 355 3.62 18.55 29.83
N PHE A 356 3.67 19.03 28.58
CA PHE A 356 4.43 18.37 27.51
C PHE A 356 5.92 18.24 27.84
N ILE A 357 6.57 19.34 28.23
CA ILE A 357 7.99 19.34 28.57
C ILE A 357 8.27 18.38 29.73
N GLN A 358 7.43 18.41 30.78
CA GLN A 358 7.55 17.49 31.90
C GLN A 358 7.45 16.02 31.42
N ALA A 359 6.40 15.69 30.66
CA ALA A 359 6.18 14.33 30.18
C ALA A 359 7.33 13.83 29.29
N ASN A 360 7.83 14.68 28.37
CA ASN A 360 8.98 14.37 27.53
C ASN A 360 10.25 14.14 28.37
N ASN A 361 10.55 15.01 29.32
CA ASN A 361 11.73 14.89 30.18
C ASN A 361 11.64 13.68 31.13
N GLU A 362 10.43 13.27 31.51
CA GLU A 362 10.20 12.01 32.23
C GLU A 362 10.44 10.78 31.35
N GLN A 363 10.06 10.82 30.07
CA GLN A 363 10.39 9.75 29.11
C GLN A 363 11.91 9.65 28.89
N LEU A 364 12.63 10.78 28.85
CA LEU A 364 14.09 10.79 28.73
C LEU A 364 14.75 10.01 29.87
N LYS A 365 14.25 10.14 31.11
CA LYS A 365 14.74 9.38 32.27
C LYS A 365 14.57 7.87 32.11
N ARG A 366 13.66 7.43 31.23
CA ARG A 366 13.43 6.02 30.87
C ARG A 366 14.25 5.57 29.65
N GLY A 367 15.16 6.40 29.16
CA GLY A 367 16.08 6.08 28.06
C GLY A 367 15.61 6.50 26.67
N SER A 368 14.51 7.27 26.56
CA SER A 368 13.95 7.70 25.27
C SER A 368 13.59 9.19 25.27
N GLY A 369 14.18 10.00 24.39
CA GLY A 369 13.81 11.41 24.20
C GLY A 369 15.01 12.35 24.05
N ILE A 370 14.72 13.65 24.03
CA ILE A 370 15.71 14.75 24.07
C ILE A 370 15.30 15.66 25.24
N PHE A 371 16.27 16.11 26.05
CA PHE A 371 15.96 17.03 27.14
C PHE A 371 15.46 18.37 26.59
N LEU A 372 14.30 18.81 27.07
CA LEU A 372 13.72 20.11 26.74
C LEU A 372 13.84 21.01 27.97
N ASN A 373 14.62 22.09 27.86
CA ASN A 373 14.73 23.07 28.93
C ASN A 373 13.49 23.99 28.92
N PRO A 374 12.70 24.08 30.01
CA PRO A 374 11.54 24.98 30.08
C PRO A 374 11.88 26.44 29.75
N ASP A 375 13.10 26.89 30.13
CA ASP A 375 13.53 28.27 29.89
C ASP A 375 13.77 28.58 28.42
N ASP A 376 13.82 27.58 27.54
CA ASP A 376 13.99 27.79 26.09
C ASP A 376 12.67 28.10 25.39
N TYR A 377 11.52 28.04 26.09
CA TYR A 377 10.19 28.15 25.50
C TYR A 377 9.31 29.16 26.25
N ASP A 378 8.33 29.72 25.54
CA ASP A 378 7.25 30.50 26.15
C ASP A 378 6.10 29.56 26.53
N LEU A 379 5.92 29.34 27.83
CA LEU A 379 5.02 28.29 28.36
C LEU A 379 3.59 28.76 28.62
N ASP A 380 3.37 30.08 28.59
CA ASP A 380 2.07 30.71 28.79
C ASP A 380 1.12 30.50 27.60
#